data_AF-A0A969Y899-F1
#
_entry.id   AF-A0A969Y899-F1
#
_cell.length_a   1.000
_cell.length_b   1.000
_cell.length_c   1.000
_cell.angle_alpha   90.00
_cell.angle_beta   90.00
_cell.angle_gamma   90.00
#
_symmetry.space_group_name_H-M   'P 1'
#
loop_
_entity.id
_entity.type
_entity.pdbx_description
1 polymer ?
#
loop_
_entity_poly.entity_id
_entity_poly.type
_entity_poly.pdbx_seq_one_letter_code
_entity_poly.pdbx_strand_id
1 'polypeptide(L)'
;MYTILGKDGQEYGPVTEAEVRQWIAEGRVNAVTPIRRQDTSEWRPARELVEFAEALRAPDSPGAPPRIAPEQPVAPEQPLRAAPEGKASGLAIASLVLGVLGIVTCGLTAVAGLILGIVALNKSSKTGDHSARGFALAGTIVSAVLIVLLPLLAAMLLPTMATAKQKASNINCMNNVKQLCLGLMIYADENNDTLPLADKWCDAIVSYIGNESVFKCPQGANTERAHYGFNRKLSGVSVKQIESPATTVMIFEVSGGWNASGGADEMLATPRHKSVVIGFADGHCETVPVSGRLKTLRWDP
;
A
#
# COMPACT_ATOMS: atom_id res chain seq x y z
N MET A 1 -33.49 40.27 -22.59
CA MET A 1 -32.90 40.59 -21.27
C MET A 1 -31.64 39.77 -21.10
N TYR A 2 -30.57 40.39 -20.61
CA TYR A 2 -29.23 39.81 -20.52
C TYR A 2 -28.69 39.90 -19.10
N THR A 3 -27.80 38.99 -18.75
CA THR A 3 -26.96 39.07 -17.55
C THR A 3 -25.50 39.11 -17.98
N ILE A 4 -24.71 40.01 -17.40
CA ILE A 4 -23.30 40.23 -17.73
C ILE A 4 -22.44 39.89 -16.51
N LEU A 5 -21.32 39.21 -16.74
CA LEU A 5 -20.34 38.95 -15.69
C LEU A 5 -19.24 40.03 -15.71
N GLY A 6 -19.16 40.82 -14.65
CA GLY A 6 -18.13 41.84 -14.49
C GLY A 6 -16.72 41.24 -14.30
N LYS A 7 -15.67 42.06 -14.47
CA LYS A 7 -14.28 41.63 -14.20
C LYS A 7 -14.04 41.28 -12.72
N ASP A 8 -14.89 41.77 -11.85
CA ASP A 8 -14.94 41.49 -10.42
C ASP A 8 -15.66 40.17 -10.06
N GLY A 9 -16.21 39.47 -11.06
CA GLY A 9 -16.92 38.20 -10.88
C GLY A 9 -18.36 38.34 -10.41
N GLN A 10 -18.92 39.56 -10.39
CA GLN A 10 -20.34 39.77 -10.06
C GLN A 10 -21.25 39.70 -11.29
N GLU A 11 -22.45 39.13 -11.11
CA GLU A 11 -23.48 39.07 -12.15
C GLU A 11 -24.35 40.33 -12.12
N TYR A 12 -24.40 41.04 -13.25
CA TYR A 12 -25.20 42.24 -13.45
C TYR A 12 -26.36 41.94 -14.40
N GLY A 13 -27.59 41.98 -13.89
CA GLY A 13 -28.80 41.78 -14.69
C GLY A 13 -30.05 41.59 -13.83
N PRO A 14 -31.24 41.49 -14.47
CA PRO A 14 -31.45 41.53 -15.92
C PRO A 14 -31.38 42.94 -16.50
N VAL A 15 -30.62 43.11 -17.59
CA VAL A 15 -30.53 44.37 -18.36
C VAL A 15 -31.08 44.19 -19.78
N THR A 16 -31.61 45.26 -20.34
CA THR A 16 -32.12 45.30 -21.72
C THR A 16 -30.99 45.38 -22.74
N GLU A 17 -31.27 45.05 -24.00
CA GLU A 17 -30.26 45.13 -25.07
C GLU A 17 -29.69 46.55 -25.24
N ALA A 18 -30.54 47.58 -25.09
CA ALA A 18 -30.14 48.97 -25.19
C ALA A 18 -29.15 49.38 -24.10
N GLU A 19 -29.35 48.91 -22.87
CA GLU A 19 -28.44 49.16 -21.75
C GLU A 19 -27.09 48.46 -21.96
N VAL A 20 -27.09 47.24 -22.51
CA VAL A 20 -25.84 46.53 -22.85
C VAL A 20 -25.05 47.29 -23.91
N ARG A 21 -25.71 47.82 -24.96
CA ARG A 21 -25.05 48.65 -25.98
C ARG A 21 -24.47 49.93 -25.40
N GLN A 22 -25.17 50.55 -24.46
CA GLN A 22 -24.67 51.72 -23.75
C GLN A 22 -23.42 51.38 -22.92
N TRP A 23 -23.41 50.26 -22.20
CA TRP A 23 -22.22 49.84 -21.43
C TRP A 23 -21.02 49.47 -22.31
N ILE A 24 -21.27 49.00 -23.54
CA ILE A 24 -20.22 48.81 -24.55
C ILE A 24 -19.66 50.18 -24.99
N ALA A 25 -20.52 51.16 -25.27
CA ALA A 25 -20.10 52.52 -25.63
C ALA A 25 -19.35 53.24 -24.49
N GLU A 26 -19.71 52.95 -23.23
CA GLU A 26 -19.01 53.42 -22.02
C GLU A 26 -17.69 52.66 -21.76
N GLY A 27 -17.36 51.64 -22.56
CA GLY A 27 -16.15 50.82 -22.41
C GLY A 27 -16.17 49.86 -21.20
N ARG A 28 -17.33 49.70 -20.55
CA ARG A 28 -17.52 48.83 -19.38
C ARG A 28 -17.68 47.36 -19.78
N VAL A 29 -18.20 47.12 -20.98
CA VAL A 29 -18.31 45.79 -21.60
C VAL A 29 -17.45 45.79 -22.85
N ASN A 30 -16.64 44.74 -23.04
CA ASN A 30 -15.79 44.60 -24.21
C ASN A 30 -16.08 43.28 -24.94
N ALA A 31 -15.38 43.05 -26.06
CA ALA A 31 -15.60 41.91 -26.95
C ALA A 31 -15.47 40.53 -26.26
N VAL A 32 -14.74 40.43 -25.15
CA VAL A 32 -14.50 39.17 -24.44
C VAL A 32 -15.30 39.04 -23.14
N THR A 33 -16.07 40.06 -22.76
CA THR A 33 -16.90 40.02 -21.55
C THR A 33 -17.98 38.92 -21.68
N PRO A 34 -18.11 38.01 -20.69
CA PRO A 34 -19.15 36.99 -20.71
C PRO A 34 -20.55 37.60 -20.53
N ILE A 35 -21.46 37.23 -21.42
CA ILE A 35 -22.86 37.64 -21.41
C ILE A 35 -23.76 36.42 -21.65
N ARG A 36 -24.89 36.37 -20.94
CA ARG A 36 -25.90 35.30 -21.01
C ARG A 36 -27.26 35.91 -21.33
N ARG A 37 -27.99 35.32 -22.28
CA ARG A 37 -29.39 35.67 -22.56
C ARG A 37 -30.29 34.95 -21.55
N GLN A 38 -31.36 35.59 -21.06
CA GLN A 38 -32.22 34.96 -20.03
C GLN A 38 -32.95 33.68 -20.47
N ASP A 39 -33.08 33.44 -21.77
CA ASP A 39 -33.67 32.23 -22.35
C ASP A 39 -32.69 31.03 -22.37
N THR A 40 -31.41 31.27 -22.07
CA THR A 40 -30.34 30.27 -22.13
C THR A 40 -29.51 30.27 -20.85
N SER A 41 -29.04 29.10 -20.44
CA SER A 41 -28.18 28.98 -19.25
C SER A 41 -26.68 29.11 -19.56
N GLU A 42 -26.31 29.38 -20.82
CA GLU A 42 -24.93 29.36 -21.31
C GLU A 42 -24.32 30.77 -21.37
N TRP A 43 -23.12 30.92 -20.83
CA TRP A 43 -22.33 32.16 -20.93
C TRP A 43 -21.53 32.20 -22.22
N ARG A 44 -21.66 33.28 -22.98
CA ARG A 44 -20.93 33.47 -24.25
C ARG A 44 -20.20 34.82 -24.27
N PRO A 45 -19.04 34.94 -24.93
CA PRO A 45 -18.39 36.24 -25.12
C PRO A 45 -19.26 37.21 -25.92
N ALA A 46 -19.28 38.49 -25.55
CA ALA A 46 -20.11 39.50 -26.21
C ALA A 46 -19.89 39.62 -27.72
N ARG A 47 -18.68 39.34 -28.23
CA ARG A 47 -18.38 39.32 -29.68
C ARG A 47 -19.11 38.24 -30.48
N GLU A 48 -19.54 37.17 -29.82
CA GLU A 48 -20.22 36.04 -30.50
C GLU A 48 -21.71 36.30 -30.69
N LEU A 49 -22.24 37.33 -30.03
CA LEU A 49 -23.61 37.80 -30.20
C LEU A 49 -23.64 38.85 -31.33
N VAL A 50 -24.23 38.45 -32.46
CA VAL A 50 -24.31 39.28 -33.68
C VAL A 50 -24.99 40.62 -33.42
N GLU A 51 -25.95 40.67 -32.50
CA GLU A 51 -26.60 41.91 -32.10
C GLU A 51 -25.61 42.94 -31.53
N PHE A 52 -24.56 42.54 -30.79
CA PHE A 52 -23.59 43.45 -30.19
C PHE A 52 -22.34 43.68 -31.06
N ALA A 53 -22.20 42.96 -32.16
CA ALA A 53 -21.04 43.07 -33.05
C ALA A 53 -20.82 44.50 -33.58
N GLU A 54 -21.90 45.22 -33.89
CA GLU A 54 -21.82 46.60 -34.38
C GLU A 54 -21.44 47.59 -33.28
N ALA A 55 -21.96 47.41 -32.05
CA ALA A 55 -21.61 48.26 -30.92
C ALA A 55 -20.16 48.05 -30.45
N LEU A 56 -19.61 46.85 -30.70
CA LEU A 56 -18.22 46.48 -30.38
C LEU A 56 -17.23 46.93 -31.45
N ARG A 57 -17.68 47.43 -32.61
CA ARG A 57 -16.83 48.12 -33.56
C ARG A 57 -16.60 49.54 -33.05
N ALA A 58 -15.32 49.91 -32.86
CA ALA A 58 -14.98 51.30 -32.57
C ALA A 58 -15.47 52.20 -33.72
N PRO A 59 -16.04 53.39 -33.45
CA PRO A 59 -16.34 54.33 -34.53
C PRO A 59 -15.04 54.83 -35.15
N ASP A 60 -14.82 54.52 -36.43
CA ASP A 60 -13.77 55.12 -37.25
C ASP A 60 -14.02 56.63 -37.33
N SER A 61 -13.18 57.43 -36.66
CA SER A 61 -13.17 58.88 -36.86
C SER A 61 -12.12 59.26 -37.92
N PRO A 62 -12.50 59.86 -39.06
CA PRO A 62 -11.54 60.39 -40.02
C PRO A 62 -11.04 61.77 -39.58
N GLY A 63 -9.73 61.89 -39.35
CA GLY A 63 -8.96 63.13 -39.39
C GLY A 63 -9.14 64.15 -38.25
N ALA A 64 -8.20 64.16 -37.30
CA ALA A 64 -7.87 65.36 -36.53
C ALA A 64 -6.34 65.43 -36.22
N PRO A 65 -5.69 66.60 -36.32
CA PRO A 65 -4.23 66.77 -36.18
C PRO A 65 -3.71 66.59 -34.74
N PRO A 66 -2.38 66.49 -34.52
CA PRO A 66 -1.81 66.09 -33.24
C PRO A 66 -2.01 67.15 -32.16
N ARG A 67 -2.59 66.77 -31.02
CA ARG A 67 -2.56 67.59 -29.80
C ARG A 67 -1.19 67.41 -29.14
N ILE A 68 -0.39 68.48 -29.17
CA ILE A 68 0.82 68.62 -28.34
C ILE A 68 0.32 68.75 -26.89
N ALA A 69 0.53 67.70 -26.08
CA ALA A 69 0.43 67.78 -24.64
C ALA A 69 1.68 68.50 -24.09
N PRO A 70 1.58 69.30 -23.01
CA PRO A 70 2.76 69.85 -22.36
C PRO A 70 3.68 68.70 -21.93
N GLU A 71 4.95 68.84 -22.26
CA GLU A 71 6.01 67.86 -22.05
C GLU A 71 6.18 67.61 -20.54
N GLN A 72 5.49 66.58 -20.03
CA GLN A 72 5.85 66.02 -18.74
C GLN A 72 7.23 65.38 -18.88
N PRO A 73 8.16 65.57 -17.93
CA PRO A 73 9.45 64.89 -17.97
C PRO A 73 9.19 63.40 -18.09
N VAL A 74 9.52 62.82 -19.24
CA VAL A 74 9.48 61.38 -19.44
C VAL A 74 10.49 60.81 -18.47
N ALA A 75 10.02 60.32 -17.32
CA ALA A 75 10.82 59.43 -16.50
C ALA A 75 11.27 58.30 -17.43
N PRO A 76 12.56 57.95 -17.48
CA PRO A 76 13.04 56.95 -18.42
C PRO A 76 12.17 55.72 -18.30
N GLU A 77 11.56 55.29 -19.41
CA GLU A 77 10.76 54.08 -19.48
C GLU A 77 11.61 52.95 -18.89
N GLN A 78 11.28 52.52 -17.67
CA GLN A 78 11.87 51.31 -17.13
C GLN A 78 11.41 50.20 -18.06
N PRO A 79 12.33 49.45 -18.70
CA PRO A 79 11.94 48.34 -19.54
C PRO A 79 11.02 47.45 -18.71
N LEU A 80 9.89 47.05 -19.28
CA LEU A 80 9.01 46.03 -18.70
C LEU A 80 9.92 44.89 -18.23
N ARG A 81 10.17 44.83 -16.91
CA ARG A 81 11.06 43.82 -16.35
C ARG A 81 10.42 42.50 -16.70
N ALA A 82 11.03 41.76 -17.63
CA ALA A 82 10.71 40.36 -17.84
C ALA A 82 10.61 39.72 -16.46
N ALA A 83 9.50 39.01 -16.19
CA ALA A 83 9.41 38.22 -14.98
C ALA A 83 10.72 37.42 -14.88
N PRO A 84 11.48 37.53 -13.78
CA PRO A 84 12.77 36.88 -13.71
C PRO A 84 12.55 35.39 -13.97
N GLU A 85 13.12 34.87 -15.06
CA GLU A 85 13.22 33.44 -15.31
C GLU A 85 14.15 32.85 -14.24
N GLY A 86 13.61 32.69 -13.04
CA GLY A 86 14.32 32.11 -11.91
C GLY A 86 14.58 30.65 -12.21
N LYS A 87 15.77 30.35 -12.72
CA LYS A 87 16.29 28.98 -12.81
C LYS A 87 16.23 28.39 -11.40
N ALA A 88 15.28 27.49 -11.16
CA ALA A 88 15.11 26.87 -9.86
C ALA A 88 16.44 26.28 -9.39
N SER A 89 16.85 26.62 -8.17
CA SER A 89 18.07 26.11 -7.55
C SER A 89 18.11 24.59 -7.64
N GLY A 90 19.18 24.02 -8.19
CA GLY A 90 19.33 22.56 -8.33
C GLY A 90 19.15 21.81 -7.01
N LEU A 91 19.44 22.48 -5.88
CA LEU A 91 19.21 21.96 -4.53
C LEU A 91 17.71 21.79 -4.21
N ALA A 92 16.86 22.72 -4.64
CA ALA A 92 15.42 22.68 -4.42
C ALA A 92 14.78 21.55 -5.23
N ILE A 93 15.17 21.39 -6.50
CA ILE A 93 14.72 20.28 -7.34
C ILE A 93 15.21 18.94 -6.76
N ALA A 94 16.48 18.84 -6.37
CA ALA A 94 17.04 17.63 -5.78
C ALA A 94 16.30 17.23 -4.49
N SER A 95 15.91 18.19 -3.65
CA SER A 95 15.11 17.92 -2.44
C SER A 95 13.76 17.28 -2.76
N LEU A 96 13.08 17.78 -3.80
CA LEU A 96 11.80 17.24 -4.24
C LEU A 96 11.96 15.84 -4.84
N VAL A 97 12.94 15.65 -5.71
CA VAL A 97 13.23 14.34 -6.32
C VAL A 97 13.54 13.30 -5.25
N LEU A 98 14.39 13.63 -4.27
CA LEU A 98 14.71 12.72 -3.16
C LEU A 98 13.51 12.45 -2.25
N GLY A 99 12.64 13.44 -2.02
CA GLY A 99 11.39 13.26 -1.29
C GLY A 99 10.44 12.29 -2.00
N VAL A 100 10.25 12.45 -3.31
CA VAL A 100 9.41 11.57 -4.13
C VAL A 100 10.00 10.17 -4.26
N LEU A 101 11.31 10.05 -4.49
CA LEU A 101 12.01 8.77 -4.47
C LEU A 101 11.87 8.06 -3.13
N GLY A 102 11.71 8.83 -2.04
CA GLY A 102 11.47 8.31 -0.71
C GLY A 102 10.21 7.46 -0.61
N ILE A 103 9.21 7.68 -1.47
CA ILE A 103 8.00 6.85 -1.52
C ILE A 103 8.36 5.44 -2.00
N VAL A 104 9.17 5.34 -3.06
CA VAL A 104 9.57 4.06 -3.67
C VAL A 104 10.62 3.35 -2.83
N THR A 105 11.54 4.09 -2.23
CA THR A 105 12.62 3.53 -1.39
C THR A 105 12.22 3.42 0.08
N CYS A 106 10.93 3.39 0.42
CA CYS A 106 10.42 3.27 1.80
C CYS A 106 11.12 4.20 2.81
N GLY A 107 11.26 5.47 2.46
CA GLY A 107 11.77 6.52 3.34
C GLY A 107 13.30 6.68 3.35
N LEU A 108 14.08 5.80 2.71
CA LEU A 108 15.55 5.87 2.74
C LEU A 108 16.10 7.23 2.27
N THR A 109 15.59 7.77 1.16
CA THR A 109 16.04 9.06 0.63
C THR A 109 15.34 10.27 1.27
N ALA A 110 14.30 10.05 2.07
CA ALA A 110 13.48 11.12 2.63
C ALA A 110 14.29 12.03 3.57
N VAL A 111 15.23 11.47 4.34
CA VAL A 111 16.11 12.24 5.25
C VAL A 111 17.02 13.19 4.46
N ALA A 112 17.65 12.70 3.40
CA ALA A 112 18.45 13.55 2.51
C ALA A 112 17.58 14.62 1.83
N GLY A 113 16.40 14.25 1.33
CA GLY A 113 15.43 15.18 0.76
C GLY A 113 15.01 16.28 1.76
N LEU A 114 14.80 15.93 3.03
CA LEU A 114 14.44 16.87 4.09
C LEU A 114 15.56 17.87 4.36
N ILE A 115 16.80 17.39 4.50
CA ILE A 115 17.97 18.24 4.75
C ILE A 115 18.17 19.23 3.58
N LEU A 116 18.17 18.73 2.34
CA LEU A 116 18.33 19.59 1.16
C LEU A 116 17.17 20.59 1.02
N GLY A 117 15.96 20.18 1.36
CA GLY A 117 14.78 21.03 1.38
C GLY A 117 14.91 22.20 2.35
N ILE A 118 15.32 21.94 3.60
CA ILE A 118 15.53 22.98 4.62
C ILE A 118 16.64 23.96 4.19
N VAL A 119 17.76 23.44 3.66
CA VAL A 119 18.86 24.29 3.19
C VAL A 119 18.42 25.16 2.00
N ALA A 120 17.67 24.59 1.05
CA ALA A 120 17.13 25.32 -0.09
C ALA A 120 16.10 26.39 0.35
N LEU A 121 15.26 26.11 1.34
CA LEU A 121 14.33 27.09 1.92
C LEU A 121 15.08 28.26 2.57
N ASN A 122 16.12 28.00 3.37
CA ASN A 122 16.94 29.04 4.00
C ASN A 122 17.74 29.87 3.00
N LYS A 123 18.15 29.30 1.86
CA LYS A 123 18.83 30.03 0.79
C LYS A 123 17.85 30.87 -0.04
N SER A 124 16.69 30.31 -0.38
CA SER A 124 15.67 30.98 -1.18
C SER A 124 15.04 32.17 -0.44
N SER A 125 14.89 32.09 0.89
CA SER A 125 14.42 33.22 1.71
C SER A 125 15.37 34.43 1.67
N LYS A 126 16.69 34.20 1.61
CA LYS A 126 17.69 35.28 1.48
C LYS A 126 17.78 35.86 0.07
N THR A 127 17.47 35.06 -0.95
CA THR A 127 17.64 35.42 -2.37
C THR A 127 16.36 36.00 -2.98
N GLY A 128 15.20 35.79 -2.36
CA GLY A 128 13.90 36.21 -2.91
C GLY A 128 13.39 35.33 -4.07
N ASP A 129 13.97 34.14 -4.27
CA ASP A 129 13.58 33.23 -5.35
C ASP A 129 12.32 32.44 -4.96
N HIS A 130 11.17 32.92 -5.44
CA HIS A 130 9.87 32.31 -5.19
C HIS A 130 9.71 30.93 -5.85
N SER A 131 10.36 30.68 -6.99
CA SER A 131 10.29 29.42 -7.72
C SER A 131 11.03 28.32 -6.96
N ALA A 132 12.29 28.56 -6.57
CA ALA A 132 13.05 27.60 -5.77
C ALA A 132 12.43 27.34 -4.39
N ARG A 133 11.78 28.35 -3.80
CA ARG A 133 11.09 28.19 -2.51
C ARG A 133 9.92 27.21 -2.61
N GLY A 134 9.15 27.24 -3.69
CA GLY A 134 8.03 26.31 -3.92
C GLY A 134 8.48 24.85 -3.98
N PHE A 135 9.51 24.56 -4.78
CA PHE A 135 10.07 23.21 -4.90
C PHE A 135 10.69 22.72 -3.59
N ALA A 136 11.44 23.58 -2.89
CA ALA A 136 12.04 23.24 -1.61
C ALA A 136 10.99 22.97 -0.53
N LEU A 137 9.89 23.74 -0.51
CA LEU A 137 8.76 23.51 0.41
C LEU A 137 8.09 22.17 0.13
N ALA A 138 7.77 21.88 -1.14
CA ALA A 138 7.16 20.62 -1.54
C ALA A 138 8.03 19.41 -1.15
N GLY A 139 9.33 19.44 -1.47
CA GLY A 139 10.27 18.38 -1.09
C GLY A 139 10.37 18.18 0.42
N THR A 140 10.46 19.27 1.18
CA THR A 140 10.49 19.24 2.66
C THR A 140 9.22 18.60 3.24
N ILE A 141 8.03 18.99 2.74
CA ILE A 141 6.75 18.45 3.22
C ILE A 141 6.65 16.95 2.92
N VAL A 142 6.92 16.53 1.68
CA VAL A 142 6.85 15.12 1.28
C VAL A 142 7.79 14.28 2.14
N SER A 143 9.04 14.71 2.29
CA SER A 143 10.02 14.01 3.13
C SER A 143 9.60 13.95 4.61
N ALA A 144 9.13 15.06 5.18
CA ALA A 144 8.72 15.12 6.59
C ALA A 144 7.52 14.20 6.87
N VAL A 145 6.51 14.21 5.99
CA VAL A 145 5.35 13.30 6.10
C VAL A 145 5.81 11.85 6.07
N LEU A 146 6.69 11.46 5.14
CA LEU A 146 7.19 10.08 5.06
C LEU A 146 7.97 9.66 6.30
N ILE A 147 8.84 10.53 6.83
CA ILE A 147 9.67 10.24 8.02
C ILE A 147 8.80 10.03 9.26
N VAL A 148 7.69 10.75 9.40
CA VAL A 148 6.79 10.62 10.56
C VAL A 148 5.78 9.49 10.38
N LEU A 149 5.14 9.40 9.21
CA LEU A 149 4.03 8.49 8.96
C LEU A 149 4.50 7.04 8.78
N LEU A 150 5.61 6.81 8.06
CA LEU A 150 6.02 5.45 7.70
C LEU A 150 6.39 4.59 8.94
N PRO A 151 7.17 5.09 9.93
CA PRO A 151 7.42 4.33 11.16
C PRO A 151 6.16 4.10 11.98
N LEU A 152 5.22 5.06 12.00
CA LEU A 152 3.94 4.90 12.70
C LEU A 152 3.09 3.78 12.09
N LEU A 153 2.97 3.77 10.76
CA LEU A 153 2.28 2.69 10.05
C LEU A 153 2.98 1.35 10.26
N ALA A 154 4.31 1.30 10.15
CA ALA A 154 5.08 0.10 10.40
C ALA A 154 4.90 -0.41 11.84
N ALA A 155 4.89 0.47 12.84
CA ALA A 155 4.68 0.09 14.24
C ALA A 155 3.32 -0.59 14.48
N MET A 156 2.28 -0.20 13.74
CA MET A 156 0.96 -0.86 13.79
C MET A 156 0.91 -2.16 12.97
N LEU A 157 1.66 -2.25 11.87
CA LEU A 157 1.66 -3.39 10.95
C LEU A 157 2.56 -4.55 11.40
N LEU A 158 3.73 -4.26 11.97
CA LEU A 158 4.70 -5.28 12.39
C LEU A 158 4.14 -6.30 13.40
N PRO A 159 3.47 -5.91 14.51
CA PRO A 159 2.94 -6.88 15.48
C PRO A 159 1.79 -7.72 14.90
N THR A 160 0.97 -7.12 14.03
CA THR A 160 -0.15 -7.83 13.40
C THR A 160 0.35 -8.85 12.38
N MET A 161 1.32 -8.49 11.54
CA MET A 161 1.98 -9.40 10.60
C MET A 161 2.71 -10.55 11.32
N ALA A 162 3.40 -10.28 12.42
CA ALA A 162 4.06 -11.32 13.21
C ALA A 162 3.05 -12.37 13.73
N THR A 163 1.91 -11.91 14.25
CA THR A 163 0.83 -12.79 14.71
C THR A 163 0.18 -13.56 13.55
N ALA A 164 -0.03 -12.91 12.42
CA ALA A 164 -0.59 -13.54 11.21
C ALA A 164 0.33 -14.65 10.68
N LYS A 165 1.65 -14.39 10.60
CA LYS A 165 2.65 -15.39 10.21
C LYS A 165 2.65 -16.60 11.14
N GLN A 166 2.52 -16.37 12.44
CA GLN A 166 2.45 -17.45 13.42
C GLN A 166 1.20 -18.32 13.24
N LYS A 167 0.02 -17.71 13.03
CA LYS A 167 -1.23 -18.43 12.76
C LYS A 167 -1.15 -19.24 11.46
N ALA A 168 -0.64 -18.64 10.39
CA ALA A 168 -0.44 -19.34 9.12
C ALA A 168 0.50 -20.55 9.26
N SER A 169 1.58 -20.41 10.03
CA SER A 169 2.50 -21.52 10.30
C SER A 169 1.83 -22.68 11.04
N ASN A 170 0.97 -22.38 12.03
CA ASN A 170 0.23 -23.42 12.76
C ASN A 170 -0.77 -24.15 11.84
N ILE A 171 -1.48 -23.42 10.97
CA ILE A 171 -2.41 -24.02 9.99
C ILE A 171 -1.65 -24.93 9.02
N ASN A 172 -0.50 -24.48 8.52
CA ASN A 172 0.35 -25.28 7.64
C ASN A 172 0.86 -26.54 8.35
N CYS A 173 1.28 -26.43 9.62
CA CYS A 173 1.67 -27.59 10.43
C CYS A 173 0.52 -28.59 10.58
N MET A 174 -0.69 -28.11 10.85
CA MET A 174 -1.90 -28.95 10.96
C MET A 174 -2.22 -29.67 9.64
N ASN A 175 -2.15 -28.96 8.51
CA ASN A 175 -2.35 -29.56 7.18
C ASN A 175 -1.27 -30.60 6.85
N ASN A 176 -0.03 -30.36 7.28
CA ASN A 176 1.07 -31.31 7.11
C ASN A 176 0.83 -32.58 7.91
N VAL A 177 0.52 -32.46 9.21
CA VAL A 177 0.20 -33.62 10.07
C VAL A 177 -1.01 -34.38 9.54
N LYS A 178 -2.06 -33.69 9.08
CA LYS A 178 -3.21 -34.35 8.46
C LYS A 178 -2.84 -35.18 7.24
N GLN A 179 -1.96 -34.67 6.38
CA GLN A 179 -1.45 -35.41 5.21
C GLN A 179 -0.58 -36.60 5.62
N LEU A 180 0.27 -36.46 6.64
CA LEU A 180 1.06 -37.58 7.19
C LEU A 180 0.15 -38.68 7.74
N CYS A 181 -0.86 -38.30 8.53
CA CYS A 181 -1.85 -39.24 9.05
C CYS A 181 -2.59 -39.96 7.92
N LEU A 182 -3.06 -39.23 6.91
CA LEU A 182 -3.73 -39.83 5.77
C LEU A 182 -2.79 -40.79 5.00
N GLY A 183 -1.53 -40.41 4.80
CA GLY A 183 -0.53 -41.27 4.16
C GLY A 183 -0.29 -42.58 4.92
N LEU A 184 -0.26 -42.53 6.26
CA LEU A 184 -0.18 -43.72 7.11
C LEU A 184 -1.42 -44.61 6.99
N MET A 185 -2.62 -44.01 6.91
CA MET A 185 -3.86 -44.76 6.75
C MET A 185 -3.95 -45.43 5.37
N ILE A 186 -3.52 -44.74 4.32
CA ILE A 186 -3.45 -45.32 2.96
C ILE A 186 -2.45 -46.47 2.93
N TYR A 187 -1.26 -46.29 3.51
CA TYR A 187 -0.28 -47.38 3.64
C TYR A 187 -0.87 -48.60 4.37
N ALA A 188 -1.57 -48.38 5.48
CA ALA A 188 -2.15 -49.47 6.26
C ALA A 188 -3.21 -50.24 5.47
N ASP A 189 -4.08 -49.54 4.73
CA ASP A 189 -5.11 -50.14 3.85
C ASP A 189 -4.47 -51.07 2.79
N GLU A 190 -3.35 -50.64 2.21
CA GLU A 190 -2.61 -51.43 1.22
C GLU A 190 -1.75 -52.55 1.84
N ASN A 191 -1.53 -52.54 3.16
CA ASN A 191 -0.59 -53.42 3.85
C ASN A 191 -1.24 -54.21 5.00
N ASN A 192 -2.39 -54.85 4.72
CA ASN A 192 -3.14 -55.70 5.66
C ASN A 192 -3.50 -54.99 6.98
N ASP A 193 -4.02 -53.78 6.88
CA ASP A 193 -4.37 -52.90 8.00
C ASP A 193 -3.20 -52.63 8.96
N THR A 194 -1.94 -52.80 8.53
CA THR A 194 -0.77 -52.77 9.40
C THR A 194 0.05 -51.50 9.20
N LEU A 195 0.27 -50.74 10.27
CA LEU A 195 1.09 -49.54 10.26
C LEU A 195 2.58 -49.86 9.96
N PRO A 196 3.34 -48.92 9.38
CA PRO A 196 4.73 -49.17 9.04
C PRO A 196 5.61 -49.37 10.27
N LEU A 197 6.83 -49.86 10.03
CA LEU A 197 7.85 -49.92 11.07
C LEU A 197 8.34 -48.51 11.43
N ALA A 198 8.55 -48.26 12.72
CA ALA A 198 8.88 -46.94 13.25
C ALA A 198 10.23 -46.39 12.75
N ASP A 199 11.14 -47.23 12.27
CA ASP A 199 12.43 -46.83 11.69
C ASP A 199 12.37 -46.54 10.18
N LYS A 200 11.22 -46.77 9.54
CA LYS A 200 11.01 -46.65 8.09
C LYS A 200 9.70 -45.94 7.72
N TRP A 201 9.01 -45.34 8.67
CA TRP A 201 7.65 -44.81 8.45
C TRP A 201 7.60 -43.67 7.43
N CYS A 202 8.61 -42.80 7.36
CA CYS A 202 8.67 -41.75 6.35
C CYS A 202 8.90 -42.35 4.96
N ASP A 203 9.84 -43.30 4.84
CA ASP A 203 10.10 -44.00 3.57
C ASP A 203 8.88 -44.77 3.08
N ALA A 204 8.12 -45.36 4.01
CA ALA A 204 6.90 -46.10 3.72
C ALA A 204 5.80 -45.21 3.13
N ILE A 205 5.72 -43.93 3.53
CA ILE A 205 4.60 -43.07 3.13
C ILE A 205 4.95 -41.95 2.14
N VAL A 206 6.23 -41.72 1.85
CA VAL A 206 6.66 -40.62 0.98
C VAL A 206 6.04 -40.68 -0.42
N SER A 207 5.80 -41.89 -0.94
CA SER A 207 5.14 -42.12 -2.24
C SER A 207 3.66 -41.71 -2.25
N TYR A 208 2.94 -41.82 -1.11
CA TYR A 208 1.52 -41.44 -1.03
C TYR A 208 1.31 -39.93 -0.86
N ILE A 209 2.30 -39.23 -0.29
CA ILE A 209 2.19 -37.81 0.02
C ILE A 209 2.63 -36.93 -1.16
N GLY A 210 3.50 -37.44 -2.03
CA GLY A 210 3.92 -36.76 -3.27
C GLY A 210 4.84 -35.54 -3.07
N ASN A 211 4.96 -35.01 -1.86
CA ASN A 211 5.82 -33.86 -1.55
C ASN A 211 6.51 -33.99 -0.18
N GLU A 212 7.85 -34.04 -0.16
CA GLU A 212 8.64 -34.14 1.07
C GLU A 212 8.51 -32.92 1.99
N SER A 213 8.06 -31.75 1.50
CA SER A 213 7.88 -30.57 2.35
C SER A 213 6.82 -30.79 3.44
N VAL A 214 5.92 -31.76 3.25
CA VAL A 214 4.90 -32.14 4.23
C VAL A 214 5.53 -32.69 5.51
N PHE A 215 6.72 -33.29 5.44
CA PHE A 215 7.44 -33.77 6.62
C PHE A 215 8.08 -32.62 7.42
N LYS A 216 8.03 -31.38 6.93
CA LYS A 216 8.68 -30.23 7.57
C LYS A 216 7.66 -29.28 8.20
N CYS A 217 7.86 -29.01 9.48
CA CYS A 217 7.23 -27.89 10.17
C CYS A 217 7.76 -26.55 9.60
N PRO A 218 6.89 -25.56 9.30
CA PRO A 218 7.30 -24.23 8.82
C PRO A 218 8.18 -23.43 9.80
N GLN A 219 8.16 -23.80 11.07
CA GLN A 219 8.99 -23.22 12.14
C GLN A 219 10.17 -24.13 12.52
N GLY A 220 10.33 -25.26 11.83
CA GLY A 220 11.45 -26.18 12.06
C GLY A 220 12.76 -25.68 11.44
N ALA A 221 13.88 -26.23 11.91
CA ALA A 221 15.19 -25.89 11.38
C ALA A 221 15.37 -26.45 9.97
N ASN A 222 15.87 -25.63 9.04
CA ASN A 222 16.08 -26.07 7.65
C ASN A 222 17.13 -27.19 7.49
N THR A 223 17.90 -27.47 8.54
CA THR A 223 18.90 -28.54 8.60
C THR A 223 18.29 -29.93 8.75
N GLU A 224 17.04 -30.05 9.23
CA GLU A 224 16.36 -31.33 9.40
C GLU A 224 15.52 -31.68 8.16
N ARG A 225 15.56 -32.95 7.73
CA ARG A 225 14.72 -33.43 6.61
C ARG A 225 13.26 -33.57 7.02
N ALA A 226 12.99 -33.87 8.29
CA ALA A 226 11.65 -34.00 8.86
C ALA A 226 11.61 -33.48 10.31
N HIS A 227 10.44 -33.00 10.72
CA HIS A 227 10.18 -32.36 12.02
C HIS A 227 9.08 -33.07 12.84
N TYR A 228 8.55 -34.16 12.30
CA TYR A 228 7.49 -34.96 12.91
C TYR A 228 8.02 -36.35 13.22
N GLY A 229 7.46 -36.96 14.25
CA GLY A 229 7.80 -38.27 14.72
C GLY A 229 6.60 -39.19 14.70
N PHE A 230 6.86 -40.48 14.53
CA PHE A 230 5.87 -41.55 14.62
C PHE A 230 5.89 -42.19 16.01
N ASN A 231 4.72 -42.56 16.52
CA ASN A 231 4.61 -43.27 17.79
C ASN A 231 5.21 -44.68 17.66
N ARG A 232 6.34 -44.93 18.34
CA ARG A 232 7.07 -46.20 18.25
C ARG A 232 6.22 -47.39 18.70
N LYS A 233 5.27 -47.20 19.61
CA LYS A 233 4.38 -48.27 20.09
C LYS A 233 3.40 -48.76 19.03
N LEU A 234 3.18 -47.99 17.97
CA LEU A 234 2.33 -48.37 16.83
C LEU A 234 3.12 -49.04 15.69
N SER A 235 4.42 -49.27 15.86
CA SER A 235 5.28 -49.91 14.87
C SER A 235 4.80 -51.31 14.52
N GLY A 236 4.33 -51.52 13.29
CA GLY A 236 3.83 -52.83 12.84
C GLY A 236 2.53 -53.27 13.52
N VAL A 237 1.83 -52.37 14.21
CA VAL A 237 0.53 -52.66 14.84
C VAL A 237 -0.57 -52.57 13.79
N SER A 238 -1.52 -53.51 13.83
CA SER A 238 -2.70 -53.41 12.99
C SER A 238 -3.62 -52.31 13.52
N VAL A 239 -4.12 -51.43 12.65
CA VAL A 239 -5.06 -50.35 12.98
C VAL A 239 -6.32 -50.91 13.67
N LYS A 240 -6.72 -52.14 13.34
CA LYS A 240 -7.85 -52.85 13.96
C LYS A 240 -7.61 -53.26 15.42
N GLN A 241 -6.36 -53.32 15.86
CA GLN A 241 -5.97 -53.67 17.23
C GLN A 241 -5.87 -52.44 18.14
N ILE A 242 -6.01 -51.23 17.58
CA ILE A 242 -5.95 -49.99 18.35
C ILE A 242 -7.31 -49.79 19.03
N GLU A 243 -7.35 -49.86 20.36
CA GLU A 243 -8.60 -49.83 21.13
C GLU A 243 -9.29 -48.46 21.09
N SER A 244 -8.52 -47.38 21.00
CA SER A 244 -9.03 -46.00 21.00
C SER A 244 -8.30 -45.13 19.98
N PRO A 245 -8.54 -45.33 18.67
CA PRO A 245 -7.77 -44.68 17.62
C PRO A 245 -7.95 -43.15 17.62
N ALA A 246 -9.12 -42.65 18.04
CA ALA A 246 -9.40 -41.21 18.17
C ALA A 246 -8.69 -40.52 19.34
N THR A 247 -8.00 -41.24 20.22
CA THR A 247 -7.23 -40.62 21.33
C THR A 247 -5.79 -41.10 21.41
N THR A 248 -5.44 -42.09 20.60
CA THR A 248 -4.09 -42.67 20.52
C THR A 248 -3.22 -41.83 19.59
N VAL A 249 -2.14 -41.27 20.13
CA VAL A 249 -1.17 -40.47 19.39
C VAL A 249 -0.49 -41.33 18.33
N MET A 250 -0.46 -40.84 17.09
CA MET A 250 0.21 -41.48 15.97
C MET A 250 1.36 -40.63 15.44
N ILE A 251 1.11 -39.32 15.25
CA ILE A 251 2.10 -38.34 14.79
C ILE A 251 2.22 -37.22 15.81
N PHE A 252 3.45 -36.80 16.10
CA PHE A 252 3.74 -35.72 17.03
C PHE A 252 4.97 -34.92 16.59
N GLU A 253 5.21 -33.75 17.18
CA GLU A 253 6.40 -32.95 16.88
C GLU A 253 7.63 -33.48 17.64
N VAL A 254 8.72 -33.75 16.91
CA VAL A 254 10.03 -34.18 17.47
C VAL A 254 11.19 -33.49 16.76
N SER A 255 12.35 -33.44 17.40
CA SER A 255 13.64 -33.19 16.72
C SER A 255 14.34 -34.53 16.55
N GLY A 256 14.57 -34.96 15.32
CA GLY A 256 15.13 -36.29 15.05
C GLY A 256 15.34 -36.61 13.57
N GLY A 257 14.80 -35.78 12.66
CA GLY A 257 15.00 -35.95 11.24
C GLY A 257 14.14 -37.06 10.63
N TRP A 258 14.62 -37.61 9.51
CA TRP A 258 13.89 -38.61 8.73
C TRP A 258 13.70 -39.91 9.51
N ASN A 259 12.48 -40.48 9.48
CA ASN A 259 12.06 -41.64 10.28
C ASN A 259 12.17 -41.47 11.80
N ALA A 260 12.19 -40.23 12.32
CA ALA A 260 12.16 -40.02 13.77
C ALA A 260 10.93 -40.69 14.37
N SER A 261 11.11 -41.39 15.49
CA SER A 261 10.03 -42.06 16.21
C SER A 261 10.34 -42.19 17.70
N GLY A 262 9.30 -42.19 18.52
CA GLY A 262 9.44 -42.20 19.97
C GLY A 262 8.08 -42.30 20.67
N GLY A 263 8.07 -41.91 21.94
CA GLY A 263 6.89 -41.78 22.78
C GLY A 263 6.77 -40.36 23.37
N ALA A 264 6.10 -40.28 24.52
CA ALA A 264 5.78 -39.02 25.19
C ALA A 264 7.02 -38.25 25.66
N ASP A 265 8.10 -38.95 25.98
CA ASP A 265 9.35 -38.43 26.50
C ASP A 265 10.23 -37.79 25.41
N GLU A 266 10.12 -38.23 24.16
CA GLU A 266 10.82 -37.61 23.03
C GLU A 266 10.05 -36.48 22.35
N MET A 267 8.83 -36.17 22.82
CA MET A 267 8.11 -35.00 22.37
C MET A 267 8.87 -33.73 22.77
N LEU A 268 8.88 -32.72 21.89
CA LEU A 268 9.61 -31.48 22.15
C LEU A 268 9.15 -30.81 23.45
N ALA A 269 10.11 -30.59 24.36
CA ALA A 269 9.89 -29.88 25.62
C ALA A 269 9.36 -28.46 25.41
N THR A 270 9.75 -27.82 24.30
CA THR A 270 9.19 -26.55 23.84
C THR A 270 8.63 -26.74 22.42
N PRO A 271 7.32 -26.56 22.20
CA PRO A 271 6.75 -26.69 20.85
C PRO A 271 7.33 -25.65 19.89
N ARG A 272 7.30 -25.96 18.59
CA ARG A 272 7.71 -24.99 17.55
C ARG A 272 6.68 -23.89 17.32
N HIS A 273 5.47 -24.08 17.82
CA HIS A 273 4.39 -23.09 17.79
C HIS A 273 3.93 -22.77 19.22
N LYS A 274 2.91 -21.92 19.39
CA LYS A 274 2.25 -21.71 20.70
C LYS A 274 1.49 -22.95 21.21
N SER A 275 1.40 -23.98 20.39
CA SER A 275 0.65 -25.22 20.58
C SER A 275 1.39 -26.36 19.89
N VAL A 276 1.06 -27.59 20.25
CA VAL A 276 1.55 -28.80 19.56
C VAL A 276 0.47 -29.29 18.62
N VAL A 277 0.81 -29.64 17.39
CA VAL A 277 -0.12 -30.37 16.52
C VAL A 277 0.11 -31.87 16.73
N ILE A 278 -0.95 -32.58 17.07
CA ILE A 278 -0.93 -34.03 17.27
C ILE A 278 -1.83 -34.68 16.23
N GLY A 279 -1.33 -35.73 15.59
CA GLY A 279 -2.10 -36.63 14.73
C GLY A 279 -2.47 -37.90 15.47
N PHE A 280 -3.70 -38.35 15.32
CA PHE A 280 -4.26 -39.53 16.00
C PHE A 280 -4.44 -40.71 15.05
N ALA A 281 -4.52 -41.91 15.60
CA ALA A 281 -4.52 -43.17 14.85
C ALA A 281 -5.79 -43.41 14.00
N ASP A 282 -6.86 -42.64 14.18
CA ASP A 282 -8.02 -42.62 13.27
C ASP A 282 -7.82 -41.66 12.07
N GLY A 283 -6.66 -41.01 12.00
CA GLY A 283 -6.28 -40.10 10.94
C GLY A 283 -6.68 -38.64 11.15
N HIS A 284 -7.37 -38.25 12.24
CA HIS A 284 -7.58 -36.84 12.53
C HIS A 284 -6.36 -36.19 13.18
N CYS A 285 -6.37 -34.87 13.29
CA CYS A 285 -5.34 -34.11 13.96
C CYS A 285 -5.96 -32.99 14.79
N GLU A 286 -5.32 -32.65 15.90
CA GLU A 286 -5.76 -31.58 16.78
C GLU A 286 -4.59 -30.68 17.18
N THR A 287 -4.88 -29.40 17.36
CA THR A 287 -3.95 -28.47 18.01
C THR A 287 -4.14 -28.57 19.53
N VAL A 288 -3.12 -29.07 20.23
CA VAL A 288 -3.10 -29.23 21.68
C VAL A 288 -2.32 -28.08 22.32
N PRO A 289 -2.92 -27.30 23.25
CA PRO A 289 -2.17 -26.35 24.05
C PRO A 289 -1.11 -27.07 24.90
N VAL A 290 0.01 -26.41 25.18
CA VAL A 290 1.11 -26.96 26.01
C VAL A 290 0.72 -27.18 27.47
N SER A 291 -0.47 -26.72 27.88
CA SER A 291 -1.04 -26.99 29.20
C SER A 291 -1.33 -28.49 29.39
N GLY A 292 -1.60 -28.90 30.63
CA GLY A 292 -1.53 -30.29 31.12
C GLY A 292 -2.21 -31.41 30.31
N ARG A 293 -3.00 -31.11 29.27
CA ARG A 293 -3.59 -32.09 28.34
C ARG A 293 -2.55 -32.92 27.57
N LEU A 294 -1.33 -32.43 27.37
CA LEU A 294 -0.26 -33.24 26.77
C LEU A 294 0.05 -34.51 27.58
N LYS A 295 -0.09 -34.45 28.91
CA LYS A 295 0.14 -35.59 29.82
C LYS A 295 -1.01 -36.59 29.83
N THR A 296 -2.17 -36.23 29.29
CA THR A 296 -3.37 -37.08 29.25
C THR A 296 -3.55 -37.78 27.90
N LEU A 297 -2.64 -37.58 26.95
CA LEU A 297 -2.67 -38.25 25.66
C LEU A 297 -2.38 -39.74 25.81
N ARG A 298 -3.10 -40.58 25.06
CA ARG A 298 -2.88 -42.03 25.03
C ARG A 298 -1.78 -42.35 24.03
N TRP A 299 -0.81 -43.17 24.43
CA TRP A 299 0.32 -43.57 23.59
C TRP A 299 0.32 -45.07 23.27
N ASP A 300 -0.36 -45.85 24.08
CA ASP A 300 -0.51 -47.29 23.88
C ASP A 300 -1.64 -47.57 22.87
N PRO A 301 -1.44 -48.54 21.95
CA PRO A 301 -2.48 -48.97 21.01
C PRO A 301 -3.76 -49.38 21.74
#